data_AF-A0A9W9B233-F1
#
_entry.id   AF-A0A9W9B233-F1
#
_cell.length_a   1.000
_cell.length_b   1.000
_cell.length_c   1.000
_cell.angle_alpha   90.00
_cell.angle_beta   90.00
_cell.angle_gamma   90.00
#
_symmetry.space_group_name_H-M   'P 1'
#
loop_
_entity.id
_entity.type
_entity.pdbx_description
1 polymer ?
#
loop_
_entity_poly.entity_id
_entity_poly.type
_entity_poly.pdbx_seq_one_letter_code
_entity_poly.pdbx_strand_id
1 'polypeptide(L)'
;MDKHYDSKAADRRREDRPNHIQIGEVCGNKGWENGVEVTKYADPDCWRITWCDREDGEPQEMIFHMQGIVESKSLPPMRKLSEKNKKKARHTRQWIVISGLGSQKFNSNCDGIMDVYALFARLVDGQGCIELKNDKNRMAVELGSRMFTPKEEAPGVEWVEVHKDMDTNGFMEWVRSSDLELVYGEDNVVKYGEEYTNRDGKKRTEDIKPQKIHVGDLVDKWIKARALDQLNQKAGSARLQLKKRTLSDDDEVEGTRKRFVLMSADDSG
;
A
#
# COMPACT_ATOMS: atom_id res chain seq x y z
N MET A 1 -12.21 2.87 28.11
CA MET A 1 -12.66 1.48 27.84
C MET A 1 -11.87 0.99 26.65
N ASP A 2 -10.77 0.26 26.89
CA ASP A 2 -9.83 -0.15 25.86
C ASP A 2 -9.48 -1.63 26.07
N LYS A 3 -10.50 -2.50 25.97
CA LYS A 3 -10.41 -3.93 26.33
C LYS A 3 -10.14 -4.86 25.14
N HIS A 4 -9.83 -4.33 23.97
CA HIS A 4 -9.55 -5.11 22.77
C HIS A 4 -8.15 -4.90 22.19
N TYR A 5 -7.32 -4.07 22.83
CA TYR A 5 -5.93 -3.87 22.42
C TYR A 5 -4.99 -4.78 23.24
N ASP A 6 -4.45 -5.80 22.59
CA ASP A 6 -3.39 -6.62 23.17
C ASP A 6 -2.03 -5.95 22.93
N SER A 7 -1.57 -5.18 23.91
CA SER A 7 -0.24 -4.54 23.89
C SER A 7 0.89 -5.57 23.73
N LYS A 8 0.75 -6.78 24.29
CA LYS A 8 1.72 -7.87 24.10
C LYS A 8 1.76 -8.39 22.67
N ALA A 9 0.68 -8.24 21.90
CA ALA A 9 0.70 -8.53 20.47
C ALA A 9 1.36 -7.41 19.65
N ALA A 10 1.47 -6.18 20.16
CA ALA A 10 2.23 -5.10 19.53
C ALA A 10 3.74 -5.27 19.75
N ASP A 11 4.16 -5.68 20.95
CA ASP A 11 5.57 -5.90 21.25
C ASP A 11 6.15 -7.12 20.50
N ARG A 12 5.39 -8.24 20.44
CA ARG A 12 5.76 -9.40 19.62
C ARG A 12 5.85 -9.09 18.12
N ARG A 13 5.15 -8.06 17.63
CA ARG A 13 5.26 -7.60 16.23
C ARG A 13 6.60 -6.92 15.94
N ARG A 14 7.26 -6.30 16.94
CA ARG A 14 8.58 -5.67 16.78
C ARG A 14 9.70 -6.72 16.72
N GLU A 15 9.58 -7.80 17.48
CA GLU A 15 10.54 -8.92 17.45
C GLU A 15 10.52 -9.69 16.12
N ASP A 16 9.34 -9.96 15.54
CA ASP A 16 9.23 -10.71 14.29
C ASP A 16 9.50 -9.85 13.03
N ARG A 17 9.38 -8.51 13.12
CA ARG A 17 9.36 -7.62 11.95
C ARG A 17 10.02 -6.26 12.23
N PRO A 18 11.36 -6.18 12.28
CA PRO A 18 12.11 -5.03 12.82
C PRO A 18 11.87 -3.70 12.08
N ASN A 19 11.36 -3.71 10.85
CA ASN A 19 11.10 -2.50 10.05
C ASN A 19 9.61 -2.11 9.96
N HIS A 20 8.73 -2.71 10.78
CA HIS A 20 7.28 -2.53 10.69
C HIS A 20 6.81 -1.48 11.70
N ILE A 21 6.73 -0.23 11.27
CA ILE A 21 6.36 0.86 12.17
C ILE A 21 4.95 1.34 11.89
N GLN A 22 4.10 1.39 12.93
CA GLN A 22 2.79 2.02 12.83
C GLN A 22 3.03 3.50 12.56
N ILE A 23 2.37 4.05 11.54
CA ILE A 23 2.67 5.43 11.12
C ILE A 23 2.43 6.44 12.24
N GLY A 24 1.37 6.27 13.04
CA GLY A 24 1.10 7.11 14.20
C GLY A 24 2.12 6.95 15.34
N GLU A 25 2.81 5.80 15.43
CA GLU A 25 3.88 5.60 16.42
C GLU A 25 5.18 6.30 16.00
N VAL A 26 5.49 6.36 14.70
CA VAL A 26 6.64 7.14 14.20
C VAL A 26 6.34 8.63 14.28
N CYS A 27 5.26 9.05 13.63
CA CYS A 27 4.95 10.46 13.42
C CYS A 27 4.51 11.15 14.71
N GLY A 28 4.02 10.39 15.70
CA GLY A 28 3.72 10.90 17.03
C GLY A 28 4.95 11.28 17.85
N ASN A 29 6.16 10.85 17.46
CA ASN A 29 7.40 11.25 18.13
C ASN A 29 7.85 12.61 17.63
N LYS A 30 8.05 13.55 18.54
CA LYS A 30 8.55 14.89 18.20
C LYS A 30 9.93 14.79 17.52
N GLY A 31 10.08 15.37 16.34
CA GLY A 31 11.34 15.40 15.61
C GLY A 31 11.64 14.11 14.84
N TRP A 32 10.65 13.25 14.60
CA TRP A 32 10.81 12.04 13.76
C TRP A 32 11.34 12.37 12.37
N GLU A 33 11.02 13.56 11.85
CA GLU A 33 11.47 14.07 10.57
C GLU A 33 13.00 14.23 10.49
N ASN A 34 13.70 14.33 11.63
CA ASN A 34 15.17 14.43 11.65
C ASN A 34 15.86 13.07 11.45
N GLY A 35 15.11 11.97 11.53
CA GLY A 35 15.63 10.61 11.33
C GLY A 35 15.36 10.06 9.93
N VAL A 36 14.76 10.86 9.04
CA VAL A 36 14.37 10.44 7.70
C VAL A 36 14.95 11.35 6.65
N GLU A 37 15.16 10.79 5.46
CA GLU A 37 15.61 11.51 4.28
C GLU A 37 14.57 11.36 3.16
N VAL A 38 14.43 12.39 2.33
CA VAL A 38 13.60 12.34 1.13
C VAL A 38 14.52 12.38 -0.09
N THR A 39 14.69 11.22 -0.71
CA THR A 39 15.70 10.99 -1.75
C THR A 39 15.05 10.75 -3.10
N LYS A 40 15.58 11.39 -4.15
CA LYS A 40 15.15 11.18 -5.54
C LYS A 40 15.82 9.93 -6.10
N TYR A 41 15.02 9.01 -6.61
CA TYR A 41 15.44 7.80 -7.30
C TYR A 41 15.11 7.93 -8.78
N ALA A 42 15.97 7.44 -9.67
CA ALA A 42 15.76 7.49 -11.11
C ALA A 42 14.88 6.34 -11.65
N ASP A 43 14.73 5.25 -10.89
CA ASP A 43 14.03 4.04 -11.33
C ASP A 43 13.05 3.49 -10.28
N PRO A 44 11.74 3.72 -10.44
CA PRO A 44 11.14 4.78 -11.25
C PRO A 44 11.54 6.18 -10.74
N ASP A 45 11.48 7.19 -11.62
CA ASP A 45 11.75 8.60 -11.30
C ASP A 45 10.76 9.13 -10.25
N CYS A 46 11.17 9.09 -8.99
CA CYS A 46 10.32 9.45 -7.86
C CYS A 46 11.13 9.76 -6.61
N TRP A 47 10.53 10.57 -5.73
CA TRP A 47 11.02 10.82 -4.39
C TRP A 47 10.46 9.78 -3.43
N ARG A 48 11.31 9.24 -2.55
CA ARG A 48 10.96 8.24 -1.54
C ARG A 48 11.41 8.71 -0.16
N ILE A 49 10.69 8.31 0.88
CA ILE A 49 11.17 8.49 2.26
C ILE A 49 12.04 7.29 2.62
N THR A 50 13.28 7.57 3.01
CA THR A 50 14.23 6.58 3.51
C THR A 50 14.59 6.85 4.95
N TRP A 51 14.96 5.78 5.65
CA TRP A 51 15.55 5.82 6.97
C TRP A 51 16.95 5.21 6.89
N CYS A 52 17.92 5.86 7.55
CA CYS A 52 19.27 5.34 7.72
C CYS A 52 19.44 4.92 9.19
N ASP A 53 19.64 3.63 9.43
CA ASP A 53 20.04 3.20 10.77
C ASP A 53 21.50 3.61 11.02
N ARG A 54 21.80 4.07 12.23
CA ARG A 54 23.03 4.83 12.51
C ARG A 54 24.30 4.00 12.27
N GLU A 55 25.30 4.72 11.74
CA GLU A 55 26.73 4.42 11.55
C GLU A 55 27.17 3.85 10.19
N ASP A 56 26.55 2.83 9.57
CA ASP A 56 27.07 2.27 8.28
C ASP A 56 25.99 1.63 7.36
N GLY A 57 24.70 1.91 7.58
CA GLY A 57 23.61 1.26 6.85
C GLY A 57 23.27 1.91 5.50
N GLU A 58 23.06 1.09 4.47
CA GLU A 58 22.40 1.53 3.23
C GLU A 58 21.00 2.10 3.53
N PRO A 59 20.61 3.26 2.95
CA PRO A 59 19.29 3.86 3.16
C PRO A 59 18.16 2.88 2.79
N GLN A 60 17.22 2.66 3.72
CA GLN A 60 16.08 1.76 3.49
C GLN A 60 14.78 2.54 3.29
N GLU A 61 14.00 2.17 2.28
CA GLU A 61 12.67 2.76 2.05
C GLU A 61 11.74 2.49 3.25
N MET A 62 11.14 3.54 3.79
CA MET A 62 10.23 3.41 4.91
C MET A 62 8.91 2.77 4.49
N ILE A 63 8.51 1.73 5.23
CA ILE A 63 7.23 1.06 5.06
C ILE A 63 6.38 1.29 6.29
N PHE A 64 5.30 2.03 6.10
CA PHE A 64 4.30 2.29 7.12
C PHE A 64 3.23 1.21 7.08
N HIS A 65 2.53 1.01 8.20
CA HIS A 65 1.29 0.22 8.19
C HIS A 65 0.19 0.87 9.01
N MET A 66 -1.05 0.64 8.58
CA MET A 66 -2.27 1.14 9.20
C MET A 66 -3.34 0.04 9.20
N GLN A 67 -4.01 -0.12 10.34
CA GLN A 67 -5.14 -1.04 10.46
C GLN A 67 -6.46 -0.29 10.41
N GLY A 68 -7.47 -0.87 9.76
CA GLY A 68 -8.81 -0.29 9.70
C GLY A 68 -9.86 -1.28 9.20
N ILE A 69 -11.12 -0.89 9.30
CA ILE A 69 -12.27 -1.66 8.80
C ILE A 69 -12.56 -1.23 7.37
N VAL A 70 -12.72 -2.18 6.45
CA VAL A 70 -13.06 -1.90 5.06
C VAL A 70 -14.49 -1.34 4.97
N GLU A 71 -14.63 -0.12 4.49
CA GLU A 71 -15.92 0.55 4.25
C GLU A 71 -16.39 0.35 2.81
N SER A 72 -15.45 0.38 1.87
CA SER A 72 -15.70 0.12 0.45
C SER A 72 -14.43 -0.35 -0.24
N LYS A 73 -14.57 -0.99 -1.39
CA LYS A 73 -13.45 -1.54 -2.14
C LYS A 73 -13.72 -1.59 -3.64
N SER A 74 -12.64 -1.55 -4.40
CA SER A 74 -12.58 -1.96 -5.81
C SER A 74 -11.31 -2.78 -5.96
N LEU A 75 -11.45 -4.10 -5.88
CA LEU A 75 -10.35 -5.06 -6.02
C LEU A 75 -10.63 -5.95 -7.23
N PRO A 76 -9.60 -6.59 -7.81
CA PRO A 76 -9.78 -7.50 -8.92
C PRO A 76 -10.71 -8.69 -8.58
N PRO A 77 -11.38 -9.29 -9.58
CA PRO A 77 -11.33 -9.00 -11.01
C PRO A 77 -12.03 -7.69 -11.37
N MET A 78 -11.37 -6.86 -12.19
CA MET A 78 -11.89 -5.57 -12.59
C MET A 78 -12.87 -5.73 -13.75
N ARG A 79 -14.02 -5.05 -13.71
CA ARG A 79 -15.02 -5.15 -14.78
C ARG A 79 -14.42 -4.73 -16.13
N LYS A 80 -14.59 -5.57 -17.16
CA LYS A 80 -14.23 -5.23 -18.54
C LYS A 80 -14.82 -3.88 -18.95
N LEU A 81 -13.97 -3.02 -19.48
CA LEU A 81 -14.37 -1.78 -20.13
C LEU A 81 -14.82 -2.09 -21.56
N SER A 82 -15.75 -1.30 -22.09
CA SER A 82 -16.05 -1.36 -23.52
C SER A 82 -14.95 -0.68 -24.32
N GLU A 83 -14.82 -1.00 -25.61
CA GLU A 83 -13.78 -0.38 -26.46
C GLU A 83 -13.85 1.15 -26.50
N LYS A 84 -15.06 1.70 -26.46
CA LYS A 84 -15.29 3.15 -26.36
C LYS A 84 -14.67 3.78 -25.11
N ASN A 85 -14.40 2.98 -24.08
CA ASN A 85 -13.86 3.38 -22.79
C ASN A 85 -12.40 2.94 -22.58
N LYS A 86 -11.68 2.49 -23.61
CA LYS A 86 -10.29 2.01 -23.49
C LYS A 86 -9.35 2.99 -22.79
N LYS A 87 -9.49 4.29 -23.07
CA LYS A 87 -8.71 5.34 -22.38
C LYS A 87 -8.90 5.35 -20.85
N LYS A 88 -10.00 4.79 -20.32
CA LYS A 88 -10.22 4.64 -18.87
C LYS A 88 -9.37 3.54 -18.25
N ALA A 89 -8.80 2.62 -19.03
CA ALA A 89 -7.88 1.59 -18.52
C ALA A 89 -6.70 2.22 -17.78
N ARG A 90 -6.11 3.28 -18.34
CA ARG A 90 -5.02 4.07 -17.73
C ARG A 90 -5.37 4.66 -16.36
N HIS A 91 -6.65 4.89 -16.08
CA HIS A 91 -7.13 5.44 -14.81
C HIS A 91 -7.70 4.35 -13.89
N THR A 92 -7.60 3.08 -14.29
CA THR A 92 -8.08 1.96 -13.49
C THR A 92 -7.13 1.73 -12.33
N ARG A 93 -7.71 1.61 -11.14
CA ARG A 93 -7.00 1.42 -9.89
C ARG A 93 -7.72 0.38 -9.04
N GLN A 94 -6.94 -0.37 -8.30
CA GLN A 94 -7.42 -1.20 -7.21
C GLN A 94 -7.27 -0.41 -5.90
N TRP A 95 -8.31 -0.39 -5.08
CA TRP A 95 -8.34 0.40 -3.86
C TRP A 95 -9.28 -0.18 -2.80
N ILE A 96 -9.01 0.20 -1.56
CA ILE A 96 -9.90 0.03 -0.41
C ILE A 96 -10.07 1.36 0.30
N VAL A 97 -11.23 1.60 0.87
CA VAL A 97 -11.44 2.67 1.85
C VAL A 97 -11.54 2.00 3.21
N ILE A 98 -10.72 2.46 4.14
CA ILE A 98 -10.74 1.97 5.52
C ILE A 98 -11.10 3.08 6.49
N SER A 99 -11.81 2.73 7.56
CA SER A 99 -12.08 3.63 8.68
C SER A 99 -11.64 3.01 10.01
N GLY A 100 -11.44 3.88 11.01
CA GLY A 100 -11.16 3.45 12.38
C GLY A 100 -12.39 3.26 13.26
N LEU A 101 -13.59 3.53 12.74
CA LEU A 101 -14.84 3.58 13.51
C LEU A 101 -14.74 4.40 14.81
N GLY A 102 -13.97 5.50 14.79
CA GLY A 102 -13.72 6.37 15.95
C GLY A 102 -12.51 5.99 16.81
N SER A 103 -11.70 5.01 16.39
CA SER A 103 -10.46 4.64 17.08
C SER A 103 -9.45 5.79 17.08
N GLN A 104 -8.96 6.15 18.28
CA GLN A 104 -7.90 7.14 18.44
C GLN A 104 -6.62 6.71 17.72
N LYS A 105 -6.28 5.42 17.73
CA LYS A 105 -5.11 4.89 17.02
C LYS A 105 -5.22 5.09 15.51
N PHE A 106 -6.42 4.91 14.95
CA PHE A 106 -6.64 5.18 13.53
C PHE A 106 -6.48 6.67 13.21
N ASN A 107 -7.03 7.55 14.06
CA ASN A 107 -6.87 8.99 13.89
C ASN A 107 -5.39 9.40 13.93
N SER A 108 -4.62 8.91 14.92
CA SER A 108 -3.17 9.15 14.99
C SER A 108 -2.43 8.61 13.77
N ASN A 109 -2.89 7.50 13.19
CA ASN A 109 -2.32 7.01 11.95
C ASN A 109 -2.64 7.92 10.75
N CYS A 110 -3.84 8.52 10.71
CA CYS A 110 -4.20 9.48 9.67
C CYS A 110 -3.42 10.78 9.82
N ASP A 111 -3.23 11.27 11.04
CA ASP A 111 -2.38 12.41 11.35
C ASP A 111 -0.95 12.14 10.85
N GLY A 112 -0.41 10.94 11.11
CA GLY A 112 0.90 10.55 10.58
C GLY A 112 0.99 10.48 9.05
N ILE A 113 -0.08 10.07 8.35
CA ILE A 113 -0.14 10.17 6.87
C ILE A 113 -0.03 11.64 6.44
N MET A 114 -0.72 12.54 7.14
CA MET A 114 -0.67 13.98 6.85
C MET A 114 0.71 14.57 7.14
N ASP A 115 1.40 14.12 8.18
CA ASP A 115 2.75 14.56 8.50
C ASP A 115 3.76 14.11 7.44
N VAL A 116 3.68 12.85 7.01
CA VAL A 116 4.46 12.31 5.89
C VAL A 116 4.21 13.11 4.61
N TYR A 117 2.95 13.48 4.37
CA TYR A 117 2.61 14.32 3.24
C TYR A 117 3.20 15.72 3.34
N ALA A 118 3.07 16.36 4.50
CA ALA A 118 3.62 17.70 4.75
C ALA A 118 5.16 17.71 4.64
N LEU A 119 5.83 16.60 4.94
CA LEU A 119 7.25 16.43 4.66
C LEU A 119 7.54 16.48 3.16
N PHE A 120 6.83 15.70 2.34
CA PHE A 120 6.97 15.77 0.87
C PHE A 120 6.66 17.15 0.31
N ALA A 121 5.58 17.79 0.77
CA ALA A 121 5.18 19.11 0.29
C ALA A 121 6.19 20.21 0.60
N ARG A 122 7.01 20.03 1.64
CA ARG A 122 8.09 20.96 1.99
C ARG A 122 9.38 20.72 1.19
N LEU A 123 9.65 19.47 0.82
CA LEU A 123 10.94 19.06 0.25
C LEU A 123 10.89 18.82 -1.25
N VAL A 124 9.70 18.62 -1.82
CA VAL A 124 9.49 18.34 -3.23
C VAL A 124 8.61 19.44 -3.81
N ASP A 125 9.15 20.19 -4.76
CA ASP A 125 8.44 21.29 -5.40
C ASP A 125 7.18 20.81 -6.10
N GLY A 126 6.18 21.70 -6.07
CA GLY A 126 4.94 21.51 -6.79
C GLY A 126 4.00 20.45 -6.22
N GLN A 127 4.25 19.82 -5.07
CA GLN A 127 3.27 18.91 -4.47
C GLN A 127 2.05 19.68 -3.93
N GLY A 128 0.84 19.18 -4.19
CA GLY A 128 -0.44 19.80 -3.84
C GLY A 128 -0.86 19.55 -2.38
N CYS A 129 -2.16 19.32 -2.14
CA CYS A 129 -2.69 18.84 -0.85
C CYS A 129 -3.28 17.42 -1.01
N ILE A 130 -3.06 16.52 -0.03
CA ILE A 130 -3.88 15.30 0.10
C ILE A 130 -5.18 15.68 0.80
N GLU A 131 -6.29 15.25 0.22
CA GLU A 131 -7.59 15.29 0.89
C GLU A 131 -7.87 13.93 1.53
N LEU A 132 -7.90 13.89 2.86
CA LEU A 132 -8.49 12.77 3.57
C LEU A 132 -10.00 12.80 3.37
N LYS A 133 -10.60 11.66 3.03
CA LYS A 133 -12.07 11.58 2.90
C LYS A 133 -12.69 11.67 4.29
N ASN A 134 -13.54 12.68 4.46
CA ASN A 134 -14.39 12.81 5.63
C ASN A 134 -15.83 12.48 5.21
N ASP A 135 -16.25 11.23 5.41
CA ASP A 135 -17.64 10.83 5.18
C ASP A 135 -18.39 10.88 6.51
N LYS A 136 -19.43 11.72 6.61
CA LYS A 136 -20.34 11.80 7.76
C LYS A 136 -19.61 11.95 9.12
N ASN A 137 -18.62 12.83 9.20
CA ASN A 137 -17.77 13.05 10.39
C ASN A 137 -16.93 11.82 10.82
N ARG A 138 -16.73 10.85 9.93
CA ARG A 138 -15.84 9.72 10.16
C ARG A 138 -14.63 9.85 9.25
N MET A 139 -13.46 9.83 9.88
CA MET A 139 -12.19 9.82 9.19
C MET A 139 -12.04 8.47 8.47
N ALA A 140 -11.84 8.53 7.15
CA ALA A 140 -11.59 7.38 6.32
C ALA A 140 -10.46 7.67 5.33
N VAL A 141 -9.68 6.63 5.02
CA VAL A 141 -8.54 6.74 4.11
C VAL A 141 -8.77 5.82 2.94
N GLU A 142 -8.69 6.37 1.73
CA GLU A 142 -8.65 5.57 0.51
C GLU A 142 -7.20 5.22 0.19
N LEU A 143 -6.92 3.92 0.10
CA LEU A 143 -5.60 3.37 -0.16
C LEU A 143 -5.69 2.53 -1.44
N GLY A 144 -4.91 2.87 -2.46
CA GLY A 144 -4.98 2.20 -3.75
C GLY A 144 -3.69 2.24 -4.55
N SER A 145 -3.62 1.33 -5.52
CA SER A 145 -2.55 1.28 -6.52
C SER A 145 -3.15 1.31 -7.92
N ARG A 146 -2.42 1.88 -8.87
CA ARG A 146 -2.78 1.84 -10.29
C ARG A 146 -2.70 0.39 -10.77
N MET A 147 -3.69 -0.03 -11.56
CA MET A 147 -3.62 -1.33 -12.22
C MET A 147 -2.59 -1.34 -13.35
N PHE A 148 -2.32 -0.19 -13.96
CA PHE A 148 -1.37 -0.11 -15.07
C PHE A 148 -0.55 1.17 -14.97
N THR A 149 0.68 1.10 -15.43
CA THR A 149 1.59 2.23 -15.58
C THR A 149 1.77 2.51 -17.07
N PRO A 150 1.74 3.78 -17.53
CA PRO A 150 2.16 4.11 -18.88
C PRO A 150 3.62 3.72 -19.12
N LYS A 151 3.95 3.12 -20.27
CA LYS A 151 5.34 2.77 -20.60
C LYS A 151 6.28 3.98 -20.64
N GLU A 152 5.76 5.15 -20.97
CA GLU A 152 6.49 6.42 -20.88
C GLU A 152 6.94 6.74 -19.44
N GLU A 153 6.15 6.32 -18.43
CA GLU A 153 6.46 6.50 -17.00
C GLU A 153 7.32 5.35 -16.44
N ALA A 154 7.46 4.24 -17.19
CA ALA A 154 8.17 3.04 -16.78
C ALA A 154 8.87 2.37 -17.98
N PRO A 155 9.92 3.02 -18.55
CA PRO A 155 10.59 2.52 -19.74
C PRO A 155 11.27 1.18 -19.46
N GLY A 156 11.13 0.20 -20.36
CA GLY A 156 11.76 -1.11 -20.21
C GLY A 156 11.08 -2.05 -19.21
N VAL A 157 10.05 -1.61 -18.47
CA VAL A 157 9.27 -2.49 -17.61
C VAL A 157 8.46 -3.46 -18.47
N GLU A 158 8.60 -4.76 -18.16
CA GLU A 158 7.88 -5.82 -18.84
C GLU A 158 6.55 -6.15 -18.17
N TRP A 159 5.67 -6.80 -18.93
CA TRP A 159 4.38 -7.25 -18.42
C TRP A 159 4.57 -8.48 -17.54
N VAL A 160 4.26 -8.34 -16.24
CA VAL A 160 4.40 -9.46 -15.30
C VAL A 160 3.23 -10.44 -15.40
N GLU A 161 3.46 -11.68 -14.98
CA GLU A 161 2.42 -12.70 -14.97
C GLU A 161 1.24 -12.29 -14.07
N VAL A 162 0.03 -12.39 -14.61
CA VAL A 162 -1.20 -12.08 -13.88
C VAL A 162 -1.75 -13.36 -13.28
N HIS A 163 -1.85 -13.40 -11.95
CA HIS A 163 -2.45 -14.53 -11.27
C HIS A 163 -3.90 -14.75 -11.77
N LYS A 164 -4.27 -16.00 -12.07
CA LYS A 164 -5.57 -16.38 -12.65
C LYS A 164 -6.80 -15.79 -11.93
N ASP A 165 -6.70 -15.64 -10.61
CA ASP A 165 -7.79 -15.12 -9.79
C ASP A 165 -7.95 -13.59 -9.85
N MET A 166 -6.95 -12.89 -10.41
CA MET A 166 -6.98 -11.43 -10.63
C MET A 166 -7.68 -11.09 -11.95
N ASP A 167 -7.69 -12.00 -12.93
CA ASP A 167 -8.23 -11.74 -14.27
C ASP A 167 -9.28 -12.76 -14.72
N THR A 168 -10.16 -13.16 -13.81
CA THR A 168 -11.20 -14.17 -14.12
C THR A 168 -12.17 -13.76 -15.23
N ASN A 169 -12.20 -12.48 -15.60
CA ASN A 169 -13.04 -11.98 -16.70
C ASN A 169 -12.25 -11.57 -17.95
N GLY A 170 -10.92 -11.68 -17.96
CA GLY A 170 -10.04 -11.34 -19.09
C GLY A 170 -9.88 -9.84 -19.35
N PHE A 171 -10.07 -8.99 -18.34
CA PHE A 171 -9.82 -7.55 -18.42
C PHE A 171 -8.33 -7.23 -18.57
N MET A 172 -7.46 -7.87 -17.79
CA MET A 172 -6.01 -7.62 -17.84
C MET A 172 -5.45 -8.06 -19.19
N GLU A 173 -5.85 -9.24 -19.67
CA GLU A 173 -5.46 -9.74 -20.99
C GLU A 173 -6.00 -8.85 -22.13
N TRP A 174 -7.22 -8.34 -21.98
CA TRP A 174 -7.76 -7.37 -22.93
C TRP A 174 -6.98 -6.05 -22.93
N VAL A 175 -6.58 -5.52 -21.77
CA VAL A 175 -5.72 -4.32 -21.72
C VAL A 175 -4.37 -4.60 -22.36
N ARG A 176 -3.74 -5.75 -22.05
CA ARG A 176 -2.45 -6.16 -22.61
C ARG A 176 -2.46 -6.18 -24.14
N SER A 177 -3.52 -6.73 -24.72
CA SER A 177 -3.66 -6.87 -26.18
C SER A 177 -4.16 -5.60 -26.86
N SER A 178 -4.98 -4.79 -26.18
CA SER A 178 -5.56 -3.60 -26.77
C SER A 178 -4.66 -2.37 -26.63
N ASP A 179 -4.08 -2.10 -25.46
CA ASP A 179 -3.35 -0.84 -25.17
C ASP A 179 -1.86 -1.10 -24.91
N LEU A 180 -1.06 -1.11 -25.98
CA LEU A 180 0.38 -1.39 -25.94
C LEU A 180 1.19 -0.33 -25.17
N GLU A 181 0.60 0.82 -24.87
CA GLU A 181 1.22 1.91 -24.10
C GLU A 181 1.09 1.73 -22.59
N LEU A 182 0.36 0.70 -22.14
CA LEU A 182 0.19 0.37 -20.73
C LEU A 182 0.95 -0.92 -20.40
N VAL A 183 1.52 -0.95 -19.19
CA VAL A 183 2.15 -2.13 -18.63
C VAL A 183 1.57 -2.43 -17.24
N TYR A 184 1.33 -3.71 -16.97
CA TYR A 184 1.20 -4.23 -15.61
C TYR A 184 2.59 -4.70 -15.18
N GLY A 185 3.32 -3.83 -14.51
CA GLY A 185 4.66 -4.12 -13.99
C GLY A 185 4.62 -4.57 -12.52
N GLU A 186 5.79 -4.86 -11.94
CA GLU A 186 5.92 -5.26 -10.54
C GLU A 186 5.30 -4.25 -9.56
N ASP A 187 5.47 -2.95 -9.83
CA ASP A 187 4.90 -1.85 -9.06
C ASP A 187 3.36 -1.85 -9.05
N ASN A 188 2.72 -2.49 -10.03
CA ASN A 188 1.27 -2.60 -10.11
C ASN A 188 0.72 -3.83 -9.38
N VAL A 189 1.59 -4.81 -9.06
CA VAL A 189 1.17 -6.04 -8.39
C VAL A 189 0.70 -5.71 -6.99
N VAL A 190 -0.45 -6.26 -6.59
CA VAL A 190 -0.90 -6.25 -5.19
C VAL A 190 -1.10 -7.69 -4.76
N LYS A 191 -0.40 -8.10 -3.72
CA LYS A 191 -0.58 -9.35 -2.99
C LYS A 191 -1.61 -9.16 -1.89
N TYR A 192 -2.34 -10.22 -1.61
CA TYR A 192 -3.39 -10.26 -0.63
C TYR A 192 -3.07 -11.43 0.28
N GLY A 193 -2.98 -11.20 1.58
CA GLY A 193 -2.65 -12.20 2.56
C GLY A 193 -3.73 -12.33 3.62
N GLU A 194 -3.85 -13.49 4.23
CA GLU A 194 -4.61 -13.72 5.45
C GLU A 194 -3.61 -14.12 6.55
N GLU A 195 -3.50 -13.29 7.58
CA GLU A 195 -2.67 -13.56 8.76
C GLU A 195 -3.47 -14.40 9.75
N TYR A 196 -2.89 -15.53 10.16
CA TYR A 196 -3.41 -16.41 11.20
C TYR A 196 -2.29 -16.78 12.17
N THR A 197 -2.68 -17.25 13.36
CA THR A 197 -1.73 -17.73 14.36
C THR A 197 -1.81 -19.25 14.40
N ASN A 198 -0.70 -19.90 14.12
CA ASN A 198 -0.61 -21.36 14.16
C ASN A 198 -0.61 -21.89 15.59
N ARG A 199 -0.71 -23.23 15.74
CA ARG A 199 -0.74 -23.91 17.05
C ARG A 199 0.55 -23.69 17.87
N ASP A 200 1.65 -23.40 17.21
CA ASP A 200 2.93 -23.03 17.81
C ASP A 200 2.96 -21.57 18.31
N GLY A 201 1.88 -20.81 18.12
CA GLY A 201 1.78 -19.40 18.48
C GLY A 201 2.45 -18.45 17.48
N LYS A 202 3.03 -18.97 16.39
CA LYS A 202 3.66 -18.14 15.36
C LYS A 202 2.62 -17.59 14.39
N LYS A 203 2.87 -16.36 13.94
CA LYS A 203 2.06 -15.74 12.90
C LYS A 203 2.52 -16.20 11.53
N ARG A 204 1.58 -16.66 10.71
CA ARG A 204 1.81 -16.95 9.30
C ARG A 204 0.90 -16.09 8.44
N THR A 205 1.27 -15.93 7.19
CA THR A 205 0.47 -15.19 6.20
C THR A 205 0.34 -16.08 4.97
N GLU A 206 -0.89 -16.44 4.65
CA GLU A 206 -1.19 -17.19 3.43
C GLU A 206 -1.71 -16.25 2.36
N ASP A 207 -1.24 -16.44 1.12
CA ASP A 207 -1.78 -15.71 -0.02
C ASP A 207 -3.26 -16.08 -0.23
N ILE A 208 -4.07 -15.05 -0.44
CA ILE A 208 -5.50 -15.18 -0.70
C ILE A 208 -5.89 -14.46 -1.98
N LYS A 209 -7.11 -14.74 -2.43
CA LYS A 209 -7.70 -14.03 -3.56
C LYS A 209 -8.28 -12.68 -3.09
N PRO A 210 -8.21 -11.60 -3.88
CA PRO A 210 -8.80 -10.29 -3.54
C PRO A 210 -10.30 -10.35 -3.19
N GLN A 211 -11.02 -11.32 -3.78
CA GLN A 211 -12.44 -11.53 -3.56
C GLN A 211 -12.76 -11.97 -2.13
N LYS A 212 -11.80 -12.54 -1.38
CA LYS A 212 -11.99 -12.94 0.02
C LYS A 212 -12.11 -11.74 0.99
N ILE A 213 -11.64 -10.55 0.60
CA ILE A 213 -11.76 -9.34 1.42
C ILE A 213 -13.15 -8.75 1.22
N HIS A 214 -13.88 -8.44 2.28
CA HIS A 214 -15.24 -7.91 2.25
C HIS A 214 -15.34 -6.58 3.01
N VAL A 215 -16.43 -5.84 2.75
CA VAL A 215 -16.79 -4.69 3.59
C VAL A 215 -17.08 -5.20 5.01
N GLY A 216 -16.54 -4.52 6.02
CA GLY A 216 -16.58 -4.93 7.41
C GLY A 216 -15.35 -5.70 7.89
N ASP A 217 -14.47 -6.15 6.98
CA ASP A 217 -13.26 -6.86 7.37
C ASP A 217 -12.22 -5.93 7.99
N LEU A 218 -11.51 -6.44 9.01
CA LEU A 218 -10.33 -5.80 9.56
C LEU A 218 -9.11 -6.10 8.67
N VAL A 219 -8.53 -5.06 8.12
CA VAL A 219 -7.32 -5.14 7.29
C VAL A 219 -6.14 -4.45 7.96
N ASP A 220 -4.94 -4.93 7.65
CA ASP A 220 -3.67 -4.26 7.91
C ASP A 220 -3.03 -3.90 6.57
N LYS A 221 -2.81 -2.60 6.34
CA LYS A 221 -2.41 -2.08 5.04
C LYS A 221 -1.01 -1.50 5.11
N TRP A 222 -0.12 -2.04 4.28
CA TRP A 222 1.23 -1.52 4.13
C TRP A 222 1.26 -0.40 3.09
N ILE A 223 2.04 0.61 3.42
CA ILE A 223 2.02 1.93 2.81
C ILE A 223 3.47 2.34 2.55
N LYS A 224 3.80 2.61 1.29
CA LYS A 224 5.05 3.27 0.91
C LYS A 224 4.73 4.66 0.39
N ALA A 225 5.47 5.65 0.86
CA ALA A 225 5.21 7.04 0.52
C ALA A 225 6.15 7.48 -0.61
N ARG A 226 5.57 7.94 -1.71
CA ARG A 226 6.29 8.40 -2.89
C ARG A 226 5.72 9.72 -3.39
N ALA A 227 6.60 10.59 -3.89
CA ALA A 227 6.20 11.77 -4.64
C ALA A 227 6.76 11.70 -6.06
N LEU A 228 5.92 12.02 -7.05
CA LEU A 228 6.33 12.07 -8.45
C LEU A 228 6.61 13.52 -8.83
N ASP A 229 7.68 13.71 -9.61
CA ASP A 229 7.98 14.99 -10.24
C ASP A 229 6.97 15.23 -11.37
N GLN A 230 6.28 16.37 -11.38
CA GLN A 230 5.37 16.72 -12.47
C GLN A 230 5.99 17.84 -13.27
N LEU A 231 6.79 17.47 -14.27
CA LEU A 231 7.43 18.40 -15.21
C LEU A 231 6.45 19.32 -15.96
N ASN A 232 5.12 19.14 -15.90
CA ASN A 232 4.16 19.93 -16.70
C ASN A 232 2.71 20.06 -16.18
N GLN A 233 2.41 19.93 -14.87
CA GLN A 233 1.05 20.16 -14.36
C GLN A 233 1.02 21.11 -13.15
N LYS A 234 0.09 22.08 -13.19
CA LYS A 234 -0.18 23.00 -12.08
C LYS A 234 -0.78 22.19 -10.93
N ALA A 235 -0.05 22.11 -9.81
CA ALA A 235 -0.33 21.34 -8.60
C ALA A 235 -0.15 19.81 -8.76
N GLY A 236 1.02 19.35 -8.36
CA GLY A 236 1.42 17.96 -8.21
C GLY A 236 0.59 17.23 -7.15
N SER A 237 0.68 15.90 -7.19
CA SER A 237 -0.03 15.00 -6.29
C SER A 237 0.99 14.02 -5.74
N ALA A 238 1.32 14.13 -4.44
CA ALA A 238 2.08 13.07 -3.79
C ALA A 238 1.16 11.85 -3.70
N ARG A 239 1.69 10.67 -4.04
CA ARG A 239 0.90 9.46 -4.19
C ARG A 239 1.49 8.37 -3.31
N LEU A 240 0.68 7.99 -2.34
CA LEU A 240 0.93 6.83 -1.51
C LEU A 240 0.78 5.57 -2.37
N GLN A 241 1.86 4.80 -2.54
CA GLN A 241 1.89 3.57 -3.34
C GLN A 241 2.02 2.33 -2.44
N LEU A 242 1.58 1.18 -2.96
CA LEU A 242 1.57 -0.09 -2.24
C LEU A 242 2.77 -0.92 -2.71
N LYS A 243 3.73 -1.27 -1.82
CA LYS A 243 4.65 -2.39 -2.12
C LYS A 243 5.03 -3.34 -0.97
N LYS A 244 5.55 -4.54 -1.29
CA LYS A 244 5.92 -5.71 -0.47
C LYS A 244 7.38 -5.73 0.01
N ARG A 245 7.64 -6.64 0.98
CA ARG A 245 8.83 -7.51 1.13
C ARG A 245 8.39 -8.97 1.41
N THR A 246 9.09 -9.99 0.90
CA THR A 246 8.79 -11.42 1.14
C THR A 246 9.44 -11.92 2.42
N LEU A 247 8.70 -12.65 3.26
CA LEU A 247 9.27 -13.63 4.19
C LEU A 247 8.69 -14.99 3.77
N SER A 248 9.59 -15.88 3.31
CA SER A 248 9.32 -17.30 3.11
C SER A 248 9.13 -17.96 4.47
N ASP A 249 8.14 -18.82 4.60
CA ASP A 249 8.37 -20.23 4.94
C ASP A 249 7.06 -21.00 4.74
N ASP A 250 7.16 -22.02 3.87
CA ASP A 250 6.11 -22.95 3.53
C ASP A 250 5.64 -23.74 4.76
N ASP A 251 4.33 -23.95 4.86
CA ASP A 251 3.66 -25.22 5.21
C ASP A 251 2.18 -24.93 5.54
N GLU A 252 1.29 -25.78 5.02
CA GLU A 252 -0.17 -25.73 5.17
C GLU A 252 -0.63 -25.64 6.65
N VAL A 253 -1.82 -25.04 6.90
CA VAL A 253 -2.96 -25.63 7.66
C VAL A 253 -4.02 -24.59 8.07
N GLU A 254 -5.29 -25.04 8.12
CA GLU A 254 -6.47 -24.39 8.73
C GLU A 254 -6.31 -23.91 10.20
N GLY A 255 -6.77 -22.69 10.50
CA GLY A 255 -6.92 -22.23 11.89
C GLY A 255 -7.36 -20.77 12.09
N THR A 256 -8.06 -20.52 13.20
CA THR A 256 -8.96 -19.39 13.53
C THR A 256 -8.35 -18.01 13.85
N ARG A 257 -9.19 -16.98 13.61
CA ARG A 257 -9.02 -15.51 13.64
C ARG A 257 -8.26 -14.95 12.44
N LYS A 258 -9.06 -14.33 11.57
CA LYS A 258 -8.72 -13.89 10.22
C LYS A 258 -8.39 -12.41 10.24
N ARG A 259 -7.21 -12.03 9.73
CA ARG A 259 -6.85 -10.63 9.46
C ARG A 259 -6.31 -10.55 8.05
N PHE A 260 -6.83 -9.64 7.25
CA PHE A 260 -6.40 -9.51 5.86
C PHE A 260 -5.24 -8.51 5.75
N VAL A 261 -4.21 -8.85 4.98
CA VAL A 261 -3.02 -8.04 4.72
C VAL A 261 -2.96 -7.74 3.23
N LEU A 262 -2.58 -6.54 2.81
CA LEU A 262 -2.33 -6.23 1.40
C LEU A 262 -0.89 -5.74 1.16
N MET A 263 -0.20 -6.36 0.22
CA MET A 263 1.24 -6.25 -0.11
C MET A 263 1.43 -6.03 -1.65
N SER A 264 2.63 -5.87 -2.24
CA SER A 264 2.90 -6.04 -3.72
C SER A 264 3.79 -7.24 -4.04
N ALA A 265 4.41 -7.36 -5.22
CA ALA A 265 5.61 -8.19 -5.43
C ALA A 265 6.89 -7.33 -5.38
N ASP A 266 8.03 -7.97 -5.08
CA ASP A 266 9.39 -7.50 -5.41
C ASP A 266 10.18 -8.75 -5.84
N ASP A 267 11.12 -8.49 -6.76
CA ASP A 267 12.09 -9.35 -7.44
C ASP A 267 12.81 -10.32 -6.48
N SER A 268 12.79 -11.60 -6.85
CA SER A 268 13.73 -12.60 -6.31
C SER A 268 14.76 -12.84 -7.40
N GLY A 269 15.98 -12.35 -7.16
CA GLY A 269 17.16 -12.90 -7.84
C GLY A 269 17.28 -14.39 -7.61
#